data_AF-G9KWE3-F1
#
_entry.id   AF-G9KWE3-F1
#
_cell.length_a   1.000
_cell.length_b   1.000
_cell.length_c   1.000
_cell.angle_alpha   90.00
_cell.angle_beta   90.00
_cell.angle_gamma   90.00
#
_symmetry.space_group_name_H-M   'P 1'
#
loop_
_entity.id
_entity.type
_entity.pdbx_description
1 polymer ?
#
loop_
_entity_poly.entity_id
_entity_poly.type
_entity_poly.pdbx_seq_one_letter_code
_entity_poly.pdbx_strand_id
1 'polypeptide(L)'
;DGDIDFILAPAVGSLTTAASGTGQGPSTSTIPGPSTEPSVVESKDRKANAHFILKLLCDSVVLQPYLRELLSAKDARGMTPFMSAVSGRAYPAAITILETAQKIAKAEVSSSEKEEDVFMGMVCPSGTNPDDSPLYVLCCNDTCSFTWTGAEHINQDIFECR
;
A
#
# COMPACT_ATOMS: atom_id res chain seq x y z
N ASP A 1 -4.09 -20.28 22.46
CA ASP A 1 -4.18 -21.44 21.55
C ASP A 1 -5.50 -21.43 20.82
N GLY A 2 -5.49 -20.88 19.62
CA GLY A 2 -6.64 -20.81 18.73
C GLY A 2 -6.15 -20.47 17.33
N ASP A 3 -5.70 -21.50 16.62
CA ASP A 3 -5.36 -21.49 15.20
C ASP A 3 -6.54 -20.94 14.38
N ILE A 4 -6.25 -20.02 13.46
CA ILE A 4 -7.17 -19.61 12.40
C ILE A 4 -6.68 -20.16 11.07
N ASP A 5 -7.21 -21.31 10.69
CA ASP A 5 -7.03 -21.93 9.38
C ASP A 5 -7.61 -21.04 8.27
N PHE A 6 -6.73 -20.52 7.40
CA PHE A 6 -7.11 -19.77 6.21
C PHE A 6 -7.40 -20.75 5.07
N ILE A 7 -8.67 -21.08 4.85
CA ILE A 7 -9.11 -21.90 3.70
C ILE A 7 -9.07 -21.03 2.44
N LEU A 8 -8.07 -21.25 1.59
CA LEU A 8 -8.00 -20.76 0.21
C LEU A 8 -8.75 -21.74 -0.71
N ALA A 9 -9.79 -21.26 -1.39
CA ALA A 9 -10.42 -21.97 -2.52
C ALA A 9 -9.94 -21.38 -3.86
N PRO A 10 -9.82 -22.18 -4.93
CA PRO A 10 -8.99 -21.86 -6.09
C PRO A 10 -9.76 -21.15 -7.21
N ALA A 11 -9.10 -20.23 -7.90
CA ALA A 11 -9.61 -19.63 -9.14
C ALA A 11 -9.30 -20.53 -10.34
N VAL A 12 -10.34 -21.03 -11.00
CA VAL A 12 -10.29 -21.75 -12.27
C VAL A 12 -10.44 -20.76 -13.44
N GLY A 13 -9.39 -20.72 -14.26
CA GLY A 13 -9.39 -20.69 -15.73
C GLY A 13 -10.22 -19.66 -16.51
N SER A 14 -9.53 -18.90 -17.38
CA SER A 14 -10.02 -18.73 -18.76
C SER A 14 -8.86 -18.46 -19.72
N LEU A 15 -8.73 -19.32 -20.73
CA LEU A 15 -7.74 -19.29 -21.80
C LEU A 15 -8.40 -18.62 -23.02
N THR A 16 -7.81 -17.55 -23.56
CA THR A 16 -8.16 -17.07 -24.90
C THR A 16 -6.94 -17.12 -25.80
N THR A 17 -7.06 -17.91 -26.87
CA THR A 17 -6.08 -18.12 -27.93
C THR A 17 -6.32 -17.12 -29.07
N ALA A 18 -5.27 -16.43 -29.50
CA ALA A 18 -5.24 -15.76 -30.81
C ALA A 18 -3.92 -16.14 -31.51
N ALA A 19 -4.04 -16.87 -32.62
CA ALA A 19 -2.91 -17.33 -33.45
C ALA A 19 -2.39 -16.18 -34.32
N SER A 20 -1.07 -15.99 -34.33
CA SER A 20 -0.37 -15.02 -35.17
C SER A 20 0.05 -15.63 -36.51
N GLY A 21 -0.17 -14.88 -37.59
CA GLY A 21 0.27 -15.21 -38.95
C GLY A 21 1.79 -15.13 -39.13
N THR A 22 2.29 -15.98 -40.03
CA THR A 22 3.70 -16.20 -40.36
C THR A 22 4.20 -15.21 -41.42
N GLY A 23 5.36 -14.61 -41.20
CA GLY A 23 6.07 -13.76 -42.17
C GLY A 23 7.57 -13.75 -41.90
N GLN A 24 8.32 -14.48 -42.72
CA GLN A 24 9.75 -14.74 -42.62
C GLN A 24 10.56 -13.68 -43.40
N GLY A 25 11.60 -13.10 -42.78
CA GLY A 25 12.53 -12.15 -43.40
C GLY A 25 13.82 -12.00 -42.55
N PRO A 26 14.98 -11.69 -43.15
CA PRO A 26 16.23 -12.41 -42.87
C PRO A 26 17.05 -11.88 -41.68
N SER A 27 17.84 -12.81 -41.15
CA SER A 27 18.71 -12.72 -39.99
C SER A 27 19.80 -11.65 -40.10
N THR A 28 19.87 -10.77 -39.10
CA THR A 28 21.13 -10.19 -38.62
C THR A 28 21.55 -10.97 -37.38
N SER A 29 22.73 -11.57 -37.47
CA SER A 29 23.37 -12.31 -36.38
C SER A 29 23.71 -11.35 -35.24
N THR A 30 22.98 -11.47 -34.13
CA THR A 30 23.43 -11.00 -32.83
C THR A 30 23.45 -12.23 -31.92
N ILE A 31 24.64 -12.59 -31.47
CA ILE A 31 24.91 -13.72 -30.58
C ILE A 31 23.97 -13.64 -29.36
N PRO A 32 23.10 -14.63 -29.10
CA PRO A 32 22.40 -14.72 -27.83
C PRO A 32 23.34 -15.38 -26.83
N GLY A 33 24.04 -14.56 -26.05
CA GLY A 33 24.57 -15.04 -24.78
C GLY A 33 23.39 -15.36 -23.84
N PRO A 34 23.43 -16.41 -23.02
CA PRO A 34 22.43 -16.61 -21.99
C PRO A 34 22.67 -15.55 -20.91
N SER A 35 22.06 -14.38 -21.07
CA SER A 35 21.85 -13.48 -19.94
C SER A 35 20.82 -14.14 -19.04
N THR A 36 21.31 -14.99 -18.13
CA THR A 36 20.59 -15.37 -16.90
C THR A 36 20.51 -14.14 -16.00
N GLU A 37 19.74 -13.14 -16.44
CA GLU A 37 19.17 -12.17 -15.51
C GLU A 37 18.16 -12.96 -14.66
N PRO A 38 18.29 -12.98 -13.33
CA PRO A 38 17.36 -13.71 -12.48
C PRO A 38 15.95 -13.20 -12.75
N SER A 39 15.07 -14.12 -13.15
CA SER A 39 13.70 -13.82 -13.54
C SER A 39 12.99 -13.05 -12.43
N VAL A 40 12.37 -11.92 -12.81
CA VAL A 40 11.28 -11.20 -12.15
C VAL A 40 10.90 -11.82 -10.79
N VAL A 41 11.39 -11.23 -9.69
CA VAL A 41 10.94 -11.57 -8.33
C VAL A 41 9.41 -11.60 -8.33
N GLU A 42 8.82 -12.71 -7.90
CA GLU A 42 7.37 -12.92 -7.94
C GLU A 42 6.64 -11.75 -7.26
N SER A 43 5.49 -11.36 -7.82
CA SER A 43 4.76 -10.16 -7.36
C SER A 43 4.38 -10.18 -5.88
N LYS A 44 4.17 -11.38 -5.31
CA LYS A 44 3.88 -11.57 -3.88
C LYS A 44 5.10 -11.26 -3.01
N ASP A 45 6.26 -11.80 -3.38
CA ASP A 45 7.53 -11.56 -2.68
C ASP A 45 7.96 -10.10 -2.82
N ARG A 46 7.70 -9.48 -3.99
CA ARG A 46 7.96 -8.05 -4.19
C ARG A 46 7.20 -7.17 -3.18
N LYS A 47 5.92 -7.46 -2.93
CA LYS A 47 5.13 -6.71 -1.94
C LYS A 47 5.65 -6.92 -0.52
N ALA A 48 5.95 -8.16 -0.15
CA ALA A 48 6.48 -8.49 1.18
C ALA A 48 7.84 -7.83 1.42
N ASN A 49 8.75 -7.91 0.44
CA ASN A 49 10.07 -7.30 0.49
C ASN A 49 9.99 -5.78 0.58
N ALA A 50 9.11 -5.14 -0.21
CA ALA A 50 8.92 -3.69 -0.15
C ALA A 50 8.42 -3.23 1.23
N HIS A 51 7.47 -3.96 1.83
CA HIS A 51 7.00 -3.67 3.19
C HIS A 51 8.09 -3.88 4.23
N PHE A 52 8.89 -4.94 4.10
CA PHE A 52 10.03 -5.20 4.98
C PHE A 52 11.08 -4.08 4.92
N ILE A 53 11.42 -3.61 3.72
CA ILE A 53 12.32 -2.47 3.52
C ILE A 53 11.76 -1.21 4.18
N LEU A 54 10.47 -0.91 4.00
CA LEU A 54 9.81 0.22 4.67
C LEU A 54 9.97 0.14 6.19
N LYS A 55 9.73 -1.04 6.78
CA LYS A 55 9.92 -1.25 8.22
C LYS A 55 11.35 -0.99 8.66
N LEU A 56 12.34 -1.49 7.92
CA LEU A 56 13.76 -1.22 8.19
C LEU A 56 14.10 0.28 8.13
N LEU A 57 13.52 1.01 7.18
CA LEU A 57 13.70 2.47 7.07
C LEU A 57 13.09 3.20 8.28
N CYS A 58 11.87 2.82 8.67
CA CYS A 58 11.16 3.37 9.82
C CYS A 58 11.87 3.09 11.17
N ASP A 59 12.56 1.96 11.28
CA ASP A 59 13.30 1.55 12.49
C ASP A 59 14.78 2.01 12.47
N SER A 60 15.24 2.65 11.38
CA SER A 60 16.64 3.04 11.22
C SER A 60 17.03 4.19 12.15
N VAL A 61 18.00 3.93 13.04
CA VAL A 61 18.56 4.93 13.97
C VAL A 61 19.20 6.12 13.28
N VAL A 62 19.76 5.92 12.08
CA VAL A 62 20.40 6.97 11.29
C VAL A 62 19.34 7.88 10.64
N LEU A 63 18.18 7.33 10.30
CA LEU A 63 17.10 8.09 9.68
C LEU A 63 16.20 8.79 10.69
N GLN A 64 16.20 8.38 11.97
CA GLN A 64 15.35 8.96 13.02
C GLN A 64 15.27 10.50 12.99
N PRO A 65 16.39 11.26 12.86
CA PRO A 65 16.33 12.73 12.84
C PRO A 65 15.57 13.32 11.64
N TYR A 66 15.45 12.55 10.56
CA TYR A 66 14.85 12.97 9.29
C TYR A 66 13.44 12.40 9.08
N LEU A 67 13.05 11.38 9.86
CA LEU A 67 11.77 10.69 9.63
C LEU A 67 10.56 11.62 9.73
N ARG A 68 10.58 12.60 10.62
CA ARG A 68 9.50 13.61 10.70
C ARG A 68 9.34 14.34 9.37
N GLU A 69 10.43 14.87 8.82
CA GLU A 69 10.42 15.58 7.54
C GLU A 69 9.99 14.65 6.40
N LEU A 70 10.54 13.44 6.35
CA LEU A 70 10.23 12.45 5.31
C LEU A 70 8.76 12.02 5.33
N LEU A 71 8.17 11.85 6.51
CA LEU A 71 6.77 11.45 6.66
C LEU A 71 5.81 12.62 6.45
N SER A 72 6.26 13.87 6.62
CA SER A 72 5.50 15.08 6.28
C SER A 72 5.66 15.54 4.83
N ALA A 73 6.66 15.01 4.11
CA ALA A 73 6.88 15.34 2.71
C ALA A 73 5.68 14.93 1.85
N LYS A 74 5.40 15.74 0.83
CA LYS A 74 4.27 15.54 -0.08
C LYS A 74 4.75 15.22 -1.49
N ASP A 75 4.06 14.32 -2.16
CA ASP A 75 4.27 14.04 -3.57
C ASP A 75 3.70 15.16 -4.47
N ALA A 76 3.77 14.98 -5.80
CA ALA A 76 3.22 15.93 -6.77
C ALA A 76 1.69 16.09 -6.70
N ARG A 77 0.99 15.21 -5.99
CA ARG A 77 -0.46 15.27 -5.73
C ARG A 77 -0.76 15.89 -4.35
N GLY A 78 0.26 16.24 -3.57
CA GLY A 78 0.08 16.79 -2.23
C GLY A 78 -0.11 15.72 -1.15
N MET A 79 0.10 14.44 -1.45
CA MET A 79 -0.11 13.34 -0.52
C MET A 79 1.16 13.01 0.27
N THR A 80 1.01 12.80 1.58
CA THR A 80 2.09 12.23 2.39
C THR A 80 2.27 10.74 2.10
N PRO A 81 3.36 10.08 2.57
CA PRO A 81 3.51 8.64 2.45
C PRO A 81 2.34 7.85 3.06
N PHE A 82 1.78 8.32 4.18
CA PHE A 82 0.60 7.70 4.81
C PHE A 82 -0.63 7.80 3.91
N MET A 83 -0.94 9.01 3.42
CA MET A 83 -2.06 9.25 2.52
C MET A 83 -1.95 8.38 1.26
N SER A 84 -0.75 8.34 0.65
CA SER A 84 -0.45 7.53 -0.53
C SER A 84 -0.68 6.03 -0.29
N ALA A 85 -0.25 5.52 0.87
CA ALA A 85 -0.46 4.13 1.24
C ALA A 85 -1.95 3.80 1.43
N VAL A 86 -2.73 4.70 2.02
CA VAL A 86 -4.18 4.56 2.19
C VAL A 86 -4.90 4.59 0.84
N SER A 87 -4.62 5.57 -0.02
CA SER A 87 -5.20 5.66 -1.37
C SER A 87 -4.88 4.45 -2.22
N GLY A 88 -3.67 3.88 -2.08
CA GLY A 88 -3.24 2.67 -2.77
C GLY A 88 -3.71 1.36 -2.15
N ARG A 89 -4.53 1.38 -1.08
CA ARG A 89 -4.97 0.19 -0.33
C ARG A 89 -3.80 -0.66 0.20
N ALA A 90 -2.65 -0.04 0.44
CA ALA A 90 -1.45 -0.66 0.99
C ALA A 90 -1.48 -0.64 2.53
N TYR A 91 -2.55 -1.16 3.13
CA TYR A 91 -2.82 -1.02 4.57
C TYR A 91 -1.69 -1.53 5.49
N PRO A 92 -0.99 -2.65 5.20
CA PRO A 92 0.16 -3.04 6.03
C PRO A 92 1.26 -1.98 6.08
N ALA A 93 1.53 -1.30 4.96
CA ALA A 93 2.47 -0.19 4.91
C ALA A 93 1.93 1.05 5.62
N ALA A 94 0.63 1.36 5.43
CA ALA A 94 -0.03 2.48 6.10
C ALA A 94 0.03 2.35 7.63
N ILE A 95 -0.19 1.14 8.17
CA ILE A 95 -0.07 0.84 9.61
C ILE A 95 1.36 1.11 10.08
N THR A 96 2.37 0.59 9.38
CA THR A 96 3.78 0.83 9.75
C THR A 96 4.10 2.32 9.78
N ILE A 97 3.67 3.09 8.77
CA ILE A 97 3.89 4.53 8.72
C ILE A 97 3.16 5.24 9.87
N LEU A 98 1.91 4.86 10.15
CA LEU A 98 1.10 5.43 11.23
C LEU A 98 1.74 5.21 12.61
N GLU A 99 2.18 3.99 12.89
CA GLU A 99 2.87 3.65 14.14
C GLU A 99 4.17 4.45 14.30
N THR A 100 4.94 4.59 13.22
CA THR A 100 6.16 5.42 13.23
C THR A 100 5.84 6.89 13.47
N ALA A 101 4.80 7.44 12.82
CA ALA A 101 4.35 8.80 13.04
C ALA A 101 3.91 9.04 14.49
N GLN A 102 3.20 8.10 15.11
CA GLN A 102 2.82 8.17 16.52
C GLN A 102 4.05 8.15 17.45
N LYS A 103 5.05 7.32 17.17
CA LYS A 103 6.30 7.27 17.96
C LYS A 103 7.04 8.61 17.91
N ILE A 104 7.15 9.19 16.71
CA ILE A 104 7.81 10.48 16.50
C ILE A 104 7.05 11.60 17.23
N ALA A 105 5.73 11.69 17.05
CA ALA A 105 4.92 12.71 17.70
C ALA A 105 5.06 12.66 19.23
N LYS A 106 5.07 11.46 19.83
CA LYS A 106 5.27 11.25 21.28
C LYS A 106 6.68 11.60 21.76
N ALA A 107 7.71 11.39 20.94
CA ALA A 107 9.09 11.72 21.28
C ALA A 107 9.34 13.23 21.24
N GLU A 108 8.64 13.95 20.36
CA GLU A 108 8.80 15.39 20.11
C GLU A 108 8.01 16.28 21.08
N VAL A 109 7.26 15.71 22.04
CA VAL A 109 6.43 16.45 23.04
C VAL A 109 7.26 17.38 23.96
N SER A 110 8.58 17.27 23.93
CA SER A 110 9.48 18.21 24.62
C SER A 110 9.69 19.55 23.87
N SER A 111 9.24 19.65 22.62
CA SER A 111 9.28 20.85 21.79
C SER A 111 8.00 21.69 21.99
N SER A 112 8.03 23.00 21.70
CA SER A 112 6.88 23.91 21.88
C SER A 112 5.65 23.60 20.99
N GLU A 113 5.73 22.57 20.14
CA GLU A 113 4.66 22.13 19.25
C GLU A 113 3.80 21.06 19.94
N LYS A 114 2.49 21.07 19.70
CA LYS A 114 1.60 20.05 20.25
C LYS A 114 1.84 18.72 19.54
N GLU A 115 1.82 17.61 20.28
CA GLU A 115 1.89 16.24 19.75
C GLU A 115 0.96 16.03 18.56
N GLU A 116 -0.28 16.53 18.70
CA GLU A 116 -1.33 16.42 17.68
C GLU A 116 -0.95 17.15 16.39
N ASP A 117 -0.33 18.32 16.46
CA ASP A 117 0.08 19.09 15.29
C ASP A 117 1.20 18.37 14.53
N VAL A 118 2.18 17.81 15.27
CA VAL A 118 3.28 17.01 14.69
C VAL A 118 2.73 15.74 14.01
N PHE A 119 1.83 15.02 14.71
CA PHE A 119 1.20 13.82 14.19
C PHE A 119 0.38 14.11 12.93
N MET A 120 -0.51 15.10 12.98
CA MET A 120 -1.35 15.49 11.85
C MET A 120 -0.53 15.98 10.67
N GLY A 121 0.62 16.64 10.91
CA GLY A 121 1.57 17.01 9.86
C GLY A 121 2.11 15.84 9.04
N MET A 122 2.13 14.62 9.57
CA MET A 122 2.58 13.41 8.86
C MET A 122 1.42 12.63 8.23
N VAL A 123 0.24 12.61 8.86
CA VAL A 123 -0.86 11.73 8.44
C VAL A 123 -1.95 12.43 7.62
N CYS A 124 -2.25 13.70 7.91
CA CYS A 124 -3.25 14.48 7.20
C CYS A 124 -2.98 15.98 7.43
N PRO A 125 -1.94 16.54 6.79
CA PRO A 125 -1.49 17.90 7.06
C PRO A 125 -2.55 18.94 6.67
N SER A 126 -2.48 20.12 7.28
CA SER A 126 -3.37 21.24 6.93
C SER A 126 -3.30 21.58 5.44
N GLY A 127 -4.44 21.99 4.88
CA GLY A 127 -4.58 22.27 3.46
C GLY A 127 -4.72 21.03 2.57
N THR A 128 -4.80 19.82 3.15
CA THR A 128 -5.20 18.61 2.43
C THR A 128 -6.60 18.80 1.83
N ASN A 129 -6.78 18.43 0.56
CA ASN A 129 -8.09 18.42 -0.07
C ASN A 129 -9.02 17.46 0.71
N PRO A 130 -10.26 17.87 1.05
CA PRO A 130 -11.22 16.99 1.72
C PRO A 130 -11.39 15.60 1.08
N ASP A 131 -11.31 15.52 -0.25
CA ASP A 131 -11.44 14.25 -1.00
C ASP A 131 -10.21 13.33 -0.82
N ASP A 132 -9.07 13.89 -0.44
CA ASP A 132 -7.83 13.15 -0.15
C ASP A 132 -7.70 12.82 1.36
N SER A 133 -8.69 13.18 2.19
CA SER A 133 -8.70 12.84 3.61
C SER A 133 -8.57 11.32 3.80
N PRO A 134 -7.58 10.82 4.57
CA PRO A 134 -7.39 9.39 4.76
C PRO A 134 -8.62 8.68 5.33
N LEU A 135 -9.39 9.33 6.20
CA LEU A 135 -10.63 8.78 6.75
C LEU A 135 -11.69 8.62 5.68
N TYR A 136 -11.87 9.64 4.83
CA TYR A 136 -12.81 9.57 3.71
C TYR A 136 -12.41 8.45 2.74
N VAL A 137 -11.12 8.42 2.35
CA VAL A 137 -10.59 7.41 1.43
C VAL A 137 -10.72 5.99 2.00
N LEU A 138 -10.50 5.79 3.30
CA LEU A 138 -10.72 4.50 3.96
C LEU A 138 -12.19 4.05 3.86
N CYS A 139 -13.13 4.94 4.17
CA CYS A 139 -14.56 4.65 4.03
C CYS A 139 -14.94 4.34 2.58
N CYS A 140 -14.42 5.08 1.60
CA CYS A 140 -14.66 4.81 0.18
C CYS A 140 -14.00 3.51 -0.29
N ASN A 141 -12.89 3.11 0.33
CA ASN A 141 -12.22 1.87 -0.01
C ASN A 141 -12.90 0.63 0.60
N ASP A 142 -13.74 0.81 1.60
CA ASP A 142 -14.52 -0.27 2.19
C ASP A 142 -15.69 -0.64 1.28
N THR A 143 -15.50 -1.72 0.52
CA THR A 143 -16.52 -2.24 -0.41
C THR A 143 -17.45 -3.25 0.27
N CYS A 144 -17.28 -3.51 1.57
CA CYS A 144 -17.98 -4.57 2.26
C CYS A 144 -19.09 -3.99 3.15
N SER A 145 -20.34 -4.14 2.73
CA SER A 145 -21.49 -3.74 3.56
C SER A 145 -21.53 -4.49 4.90
N PHE A 146 -20.93 -5.69 4.97
CA PHE A 146 -20.81 -6.47 6.21
C PHE A 146 -19.97 -5.77 7.29
N THR A 147 -19.00 -4.92 6.92
CA THR A 147 -18.16 -4.24 7.92
C THR A 147 -18.97 -3.25 8.76
N TRP A 148 -20.10 -2.74 8.22
CA TRP A 148 -20.89 -1.66 8.84
C TRP A 148 -22.20 -2.13 9.48
N THR A 149 -22.71 -3.32 9.12
CA THR A 149 -24.03 -3.80 9.59
C THR A 149 -23.99 -4.73 10.81
N GLY A 150 -22.80 -5.18 11.25
CA GLY A 150 -22.69 -6.11 12.38
C GLY A 150 -23.31 -7.49 12.09
N ALA A 151 -23.39 -8.36 13.10
CA ALA A 151 -23.78 -9.78 12.96
C ALA A 151 -25.30 -10.06 12.80
N GLU A 152 -26.16 -9.04 12.91
CA GLU A 152 -27.60 -9.18 12.68
C GLU A 152 -27.99 -8.47 11.38
N HIS A 153 -28.30 -9.26 10.34
CA HIS A 153 -28.38 -8.74 8.98
C HIS A 153 -29.82 -8.47 8.54
N ILE A 154 -30.03 -7.31 7.92
CA ILE A 154 -31.07 -7.11 6.91
C ILE A 154 -30.51 -7.70 5.61
N ASN A 155 -31.26 -8.58 4.93
CA ASN A 155 -30.86 -9.10 3.61
C ASN A 155 -30.63 -7.93 2.65
N GLN A 156 -29.36 -7.62 2.37
CA GLN A 156 -28.98 -6.72 1.30
C GLN A 156 -28.68 -7.57 0.08
N ASP A 157 -29.57 -7.52 -0.92
CA ASP A 157 -29.27 -8.04 -2.25
C ASP A 157 -28.18 -7.15 -2.87
N ILE A 158 -26.91 -7.50 -2.62
CA ILE A 158 -25.77 -6.80 -3.21
C ILE A 158 -25.68 -7.25 -4.67
N PHE A 159 -26.29 -6.47 -5.56
CA PHE A 159 -26.16 -6.64 -7.01
C PHE A 159 -24.85 -6.00 -7.50
N GLU A 160 -23.70 -6.58 -7.16
CA GLU A 160 -22.42 -6.05 -7.63
C GLU A 160 -21.66 -7.07 -8.49
N CYS A 161 -21.80 -6.84 -9.80
CA CYS A 161 -20.90 -7.17 -10.93
C CYS A 161 -20.64 -8.65 -11.26
N ARG A 162 -21.01 -9.02 -12.50
CA ARG A 162 -20.64 -10.29 -13.17
C ARG A 162 -19.14 -10.47 -13.30
#